data_AF-A0A699UZY2-F1
#
_entry.id   AF-A0A699UZY2-F1
#
_cell.length_a   1.000
_cell.length_b   1.000
_cell.length_c   1.000
_cell.angle_alpha   90.00
_cell.angle_beta   90.00
_cell.angle_gamma   90.00
#
_symmetry.space_group_name_H-M   'P 1'
#
loop_
_entity.id
_entity.type
_entity.pdbx_description
1 polymer ?
#
loop_
_entity_poly.entity_id
_entity_poly.type
_entity_poly.pdbx_seq_one_letter_code
_entity_poly.pdbx_strand_id
1 'polypeptide(L)'
;HLNFDTINDLARNDLVAGLPKFKYHKEHLCPSCEQGKSKRASHPPKPVPNSRQRLHLLHIDLYGPMRIASINGKRYILVIVDDYSRYT
;
A
#
# COMPACT_ATOMS: atom_id res chain seq x y z
N HIS A 1 -17.60 -9.08 1.52
CA HIS A 1 -18.50 -8.96 0.35
C HIS A 1 -17.76 -9.36 -0.93
N LEU A 2 -18.31 -10.28 -1.70
CA LEU A 2 -17.82 -10.64 -3.04
C LEU A 2 -18.16 -9.51 -4.04
N ASN A 3 -17.48 -9.48 -5.19
CA ASN A 3 -17.88 -8.58 -6.27
C ASN A 3 -19.12 -9.16 -6.98
N PHE A 4 -19.91 -8.30 -7.64
CA PHE A 4 -21.13 -8.74 -8.32
C PHE A 4 -20.88 -9.69 -9.49
N ASP A 5 -19.73 -9.59 -10.17
CA ASP A 5 -19.38 -10.46 -11.29
C ASP A 5 -19.20 -11.92 -10.79
N THR A 6 -18.52 -12.11 -9.67
CA THR A 6 -18.38 -13.40 -8.97
C THR A 6 -19.73 -13.91 -8.47
N ILE A 7 -20.58 -13.06 -7.90
CA ILE A 7 -21.93 -13.48 -7.47
C ILE A 7 -22.77 -13.93 -8.67
N ASN A 8 -22.69 -13.20 -9.79
CA ASN A 8 -23.35 -13.57 -11.05
C ASN A 8 -22.83 -14.90 -11.60
N ASP A 9 -21.54 -15.17 -11.51
CA ASP A 9 -20.94 -16.42 -11.96
C ASP A 9 -21.37 -17.60 -11.07
N LEU A 10 -21.45 -17.40 -9.76
CA LEU A 10 -21.97 -18.40 -8.83
C LEU A 10 -23.44 -18.72 -9.10
N ALA A 11 -24.27 -17.69 -9.34
CA ALA A 11 -25.69 -17.86 -9.63
C ALA A 11 -25.95 -18.53 -10.99
N ARG A 12 -25.16 -18.20 -12.00
CA ARG A 12 -25.29 -18.78 -13.35
C ARG A 12 -24.88 -20.25 -13.42
N ASN A 13 -23.88 -20.64 -12.62
CA ASN A 13 -23.35 -22.00 -12.62
C ASN A 13 -23.95 -22.88 -11.51
N ASP A 14 -24.99 -22.42 -10.80
CA ASP A 14 -25.65 -23.16 -9.72
C ASP A 14 -24.69 -23.66 -8.62
N LEU A 15 -23.64 -22.87 -8.32
CA LEU A 15 -22.57 -23.27 -7.40
C LEU A 15 -22.92 -23.06 -5.92
N VAL A 16 -24.05 -22.41 -5.62
CA VAL A 16 -24.49 -22.07 -4.27
C VAL A 16 -25.99 -22.27 -4.13
N ALA A 17 -26.42 -23.06 -3.14
CA ALA A 17 -27.83 -23.25 -2.83
C ALA A 17 -28.46 -21.97 -2.24
N GLY A 18 -29.67 -21.63 -2.66
CA GLY A 18 -30.43 -20.50 -2.12
C GLY A 18 -30.05 -19.12 -2.69
N LEU A 19 -29.10 -19.06 -3.63
CA LEU A 19 -28.75 -17.81 -4.32
C LEU A 19 -29.76 -17.54 -5.47
N PRO A 20 -30.47 -16.39 -5.48
CA PRO A 20 -31.39 -16.06 -6.56
C PRO A 20 -30.69 -15.92 -7.91
N LYS A 21 -31.31 -16.46 -8.97
CA LYS A 21 -30.82 -16.46 -10.36
C LYS A 21 -31.21 -15.22 -11.16
N PHE A 22 -30.96 -14.02 -10.61
CA PHE A 22 -31.09 -12.77 -11.36
C PHE A 22 -29.72 -12.13 -11.54
N LYS A 23 -29.64 -11.17 -12.49
CA LYS A 23 -28.40 -10.44 -12.74
C LYS A 23 -28.23 -9.36 -11.66
N TYR A 24 -27.16 -9.46 -10.90
CA TYR A 24 -26.77 -8.42 -9.94
C TYR A 24 -26.01 -7.32 -10.68
N HIS A 25 -26.50 -6.09 -10.58
CA HIS A 25 -25.95 -4.93 -11.28
C HIS A 25 -25.11 -4.04 -10.36
N LYS A 26 -24.08 -3.39 -10.94
CA LYS A 26 -23.13 -2.50 -10.23
C LYS A 26 -23.74 -1.17 -9.79
N GLU A 27 -24.96 -0.85 -10.23
CA GLU A 27 -25.70 0.36 -9.86
C GLU A 27 -26.06 0.45 -8.37
N HIS A 28 -25.97 -0.67 -7.64
CA HIS A 28 -25.97 -0.68 -6.18
C HIS A 28 -24.53 -0.73 -5.64
N LEU A 29 -23.85 0.41 -5.67
CA LEU A 29 -22.56 0.56 -4.99
C LEU A 29 -22.77 0.32 -3.50
N CYS A 30 -22.11 -0.70 -2.95
CA CYS A 30 -22.11 -0.97 -1.52
C CYS A 30 -21.16 0.03 -0.84
N PRO A 31 -21.65 0.97 -0.01
CA PRO A 31 -20.80 2.03 0.55
C PRO A 31 -19.65 1.48 1.39
N SER A 32 -19.91 0.40 2.16
CA SER A 32 -18.89 -0.29 2.95
C SER A 32 -17.81 -0.95 2.08
N CYS A 33 -18.17 -1.46 0.90
CA CYS A 33 -17.21 -2.02 -0.05
C CYS A 33 -16.35 -0.95 -0.69
N GLU A 34 -16.94 0.18 -1.09
CA GLU A 34 -16.19 1.28 -1.67
C GLU A 34 -15.16 1.80 -0.67
N GLN A 35 -15.56 2.06 0.57
CA GLN A 35 -14.65 2.52 1.60
C GLN A 35 -13.59 1.47 1.96
N GLY A 36 -13.98 0.20 2.11
CA GLY A 36 -13.08 -0.86 2.55
C GLY A 36 -12.15 -1.41 1.46
N LYS A 37 -12.49 -1.25 0.19
CA LYS A 37 -11.68 -1.73 -0.96
C LYS A 37 -11.12 -0.59 -1.82
N SER A 38 -11.32 0.67 -1.43
CA SER A 38 -10.72 1.80 -2.11
C SER A 38 -9.20 1.70 -2.04
N LYS A 39 -8.55 1.86 -3.19
CA LYS A 39 -7.10 1.96 -3.29
C LYS A 39 -6.73 3.41 -3.48
N ARG A 40 -5.77 3.90 -2.71
CA ARG A 40 -5.16 5.21 -2.97
C ARG A 40 -4.55 5.22 -4.38
N ALA A 41 -4.72 6.33 -5.10
CA ALA A 41 -4.06 6.51 -6.38
C ALA A 41 -2.54 6.27 -6.27
N SER A 42 -1.96 5.64 -7.28
CA SER A 42 -0.52 5.41 -7.33
C SER A 42 0.23 6.75 -7.34
N HIS A 43 1.38 6.80 -6.67
CA HIS A 43 2.27 7.95 -6.78
C HIS A 43 2.84 8.04 -8.21
N PRO A 44 2.89 9.24 -8.80
CA PRO A 44 3.51 9.42 -10.11
C PRO A 44 5.01 9.07 -10.02
N PRO A 45 5.57 8.43 -11.06
CA PRO A 45 7.00 8.16 -11.11
C PRO A 45 7.77 9.48 -11.11
N LYS A 46 8.90 9.53 -10.40
CA LYS A 46 9.84 10.66 -10.41
C LYS A 46 11.01 10.33 -11.33
N PRO A 47 11.07 10.87 -12.55
CA PRO A 47 12.10 10.51 -13.53
C PRO A 47 13.48 11.13 -13.25
N VAL A 48 13.54 12.22 -12.48
CA VAL A 48 14.79 12.93 -12.17
C VAL A 48 14.89 13.15 -10.65
N PRO A 49 16.06 12.91 -10.02
CA PRO A 49 16.29 13.34 -8.65
C PRO A 49 16.06 14.85 -8.50
N ASN A 50 15.37 15.27 -7.44
CA ASN A 50 15.15 16.70 -7.18
C ASN A 50 16.42 17.40 -6.71
N SER A 51 17.41 16.65 -6.23
CA SER A 51 18.68 17.18 -5.75
C SER A 51 19.62 17.48 -6.94
N ARG A 52 20.16 18.71 -6.97
CA ARG A 52 21.07 19.18 -8.03
C ARG A 52 22.54 19.17 -7.62
N GLN A 53 22.82 19.02 -6.32
CA GLN A 53 24.15 19.01 -5.73
C GLN A 53 24.13 18.24 -4.40
N ARG A 54 25.31 17.83 -3.93
CA ARG A 54 25.50 17.17 -2.62
C ARG A 54 24.94 18.04 -1.49
N LEU A 55 24.37 17.40 -0.48
CA LEU A 55 23.79 18.02 0.72
C LEU A 55 22.60 18.96 0.46
N HIS A 56 22.01 18.93 -0.75
CA HIS A 56 20.82 19.74 -1.07
C HIS A 56 19.55 19.17 -0.40
N LEU A 57 19.46 17.85 -0.28
CA LEU A 57 18.34 17.16 0.38
C LEU A 57 18.88 15.92 1.10
N LEU A 58 18.62 15.84 2.41
CA LEU A 58 19.00 14.71 3.24
C LEU A 58 17.74 13.99 3.72
N HIS A 59 17.71 12.67 3.54
CA HIS A 59 16.70 11.80 4.14
C HIS A 59 17.26 11.28 5.46
N ILE A 60 16.64 11.65 6.57
CA ILE A 60 17.08 11.26 7.91
C ILE A 60 15.99 10.41 8.54
N ASP A 61 16.35 9.22 8.99
CA ASP A 61 15.42 8.29 9.64
C ASP A 61 16.06 7.59 10.85
N LEU A 62 15.22 7.15 11.77
CA LEU A 62 15.64 6.46 12.99
C LEU A 62 15.16 5.02 12.96
N TYR A 63 16.09 4.07 12.88
CA TYR A 63 15.81 2.65 12.95
C TYR A 63 15.97 2.14 14.39
N GLY A 64 14.89 1.61 14.99
CA GLY A 64 14.91 1.00 16.32
C GLY A 64 13.56 1.11 17.06
N PRO A 65 13.46 0.59 18.31
CA PRO A 65 14.52 -0.02 19.12
C PRO A 65 14.86 -1.46 18.68
N MET A 66 16.13 -1.72 18.46
CA MET A 66 16.65 -3.06 18.17
C MET A 66 16.49 -3.97 19.40
N ARG A 67 16.15 -5.25 19.14
CA ARG A 67 16.02 -6.28 20.17
C ARG A 67 17.34 -6.51 20.92
N ILE A 68 18.46 -6.48 20.19
CA ILE A 68 19.80 -6.65 20.71
C ILE A 68 20.47 -5.27 20.70
N ALA A 69 21.07 -4.89 21.84
CA ALA A 69 21.82 -3.65 21.93
C ALA A 69 23.20 -3.79 21.28
N SER A 70 23.77 -2.68 20.82
CA SER A 70 25.17 -2.62 20.43
C SER A 70 26.09 -2.88 21.63
N ILE A 71 27.39 -3.06 21.36
CA ILE A 71 28.42 -3.24 22.40
C ILE A 71 28.34 -2.13 23.46
N ASN A 72 28.00 -0.90 23.05
CA ASN A 72 27.86 0.26 23.95
C ASN A 72 26.42 0.49 24.43
N GLY A 73 25.55 -0.51 24.35
CA GLY A 73 24.17 -0.45 24.86
C GLY A 73 23.19 0.38 24.02
N LYS A 74 23.57 0.83 22.82
CA LYS A 74 22.66 1.59 21.94
C LYS A 74 21.67 0.65 21.26
N ARG A 75 20.40 1.05 21.13
CA ARG A 75 19.34 0.28 20.47
C ARG A 75 18.73 0.98 19.25
N TYR A 76 19.25 2.15 18.89
CA TYR A 76 18.78 2.91 17.75
C TYR A 76 19.94 3.23 16.82
N ILE A 77 19.65 3.28 15.54
CA ILE A 77 20.57 3.68 14.47
C ILE A 77 19.95 4.88 13.77
N LEU A 78 20.69 5.99 13.72
CA LEU A 78 20.33 7.14 12.89
C LEU A 78 20.88 6.90 11.49
N VAL A 79 20.03 6.93 10.48
CA VAL A 79 20.38 6.79 9.07
C VAL A 79 20.25 8.15 8.41
N ILE A 80 21.30 8.61 7.72
CA ILE A 80 21.32 9.88 7.01
C ILE A 80 21.72 9.59 5.57
N VAL A 81 20.84 9.80 4.61
CA VAL A 81 21.11 9.55 3.19
C VAL A 81 21.08 10.86 2.42
N ASP A 82 22.16 11.17 1.71
CA ASP A 82 22.18 12.26 0.75
C ASP A 82 21.43 11.87 -0.54
N ASP A 83 20.41 12.65 -0.90
CA ASP A 83 19.55 12.33 -2.05
C ASP A 83 20.31 12.37 -3.39
N TYR A 84 21.36 13.20 -3.47
CA TYR A 84 22.14 13.39 -4.70
C TYR A 84 23.15 12.26 -4.90
N SER A 85 24.05 12.08 -3.94
CA SER A 85 25.15 11.10 -4.03
C SER A 85 24.73 9.68 -3.65
N ARG A 86 23.56 9.51 -3.04
CA ARG A 86 23.10 8.24 -2.44
C ARG A 86 24.04 7.70 -1.36
N TYR A 87 24.91 8.55 -0.82
CA TYR A 87 25.78 8.21 0.30
C TYR A 87 24.97 8.14 1.60
N THR A 88 25.25 7.12 2.42
CA THR A 88 24.64 6.90 3.75
C THR A 88 25.71 7.02 4.83
#